data_AF-A0A7W8F2T7-F1
#
_entry.id   AF-A0A7W8F2T7-F1
#
_cell.length_a   1.000
_cell.length_b   1.000
_cell.length_c   1.000
_cell.angle_alpha   90.00
_cell.angle_beta   90.00
_cell.angle_gamma   90.00
#
_symmetry.space_group_name_H-M   'P 1'
#
loop_
_entity.id
_entity.type
_entity.pdbx_description
1 polymer ?
#
loop_
_entity_poly.entity_id
_entity_poly.type
_entity_poly.pdbx_seq_one_letter_code
_entity_poly.pdbx_strand_id
1 'polypeptide(L)'
;MDGIEMAPGQHVEATARGLLRLATGDVCLVRRTRLVSRTGEVVSVNIVTARAGQDARIDTAMRDRTRPIGFAFAAAGLPMNRQISRVGLTSWPQDPDMPCAFKAYTLNADDRPWTYIRELFSPRIVPPGMRTEAAAAGERA
;
A
#
# COMPACT_ATOMS: atom_id res chain seq x y z
N MET A 1 -2.91 -11.87 8.15
CA MET A 1 -4.01 -12.52 7.39
C MET A 1 -4.61 -11.52 6.42
N ASP A 2 -5.09 -12.00 5.27
CA ASP A 2 -5.83 -11.16 4.31
C ASP A 2 -7.19 -10.80 4.91
N GLY A 3 -7.57 -9.53 4.82
CA GLY A 3 -8.73 -9.05 5.56
C GLY A 3 -9.02 -7.59 5.30
N ILE A 4 -10.22 -7.19 5.69
CA ILE A 4 -10.64 -5.80 5.72
C ILE A 4 -11.22 -5.59 7.10
N GLU A 5 -10.73 -4.57 7.79
CA GLU A 5 -11.18 -4.22 9.13
C GLU A 5 -11.42 -2.72 9.24
N MET A 6 -12.21 -2.34 10.23
CA MET A 6 -12.24 -0.97 10.72
C MET A 6 -11.31 -0.86 11.93
N ALA A 7 -10.48 0.17 11.96
CA ALA A 7 -9.55 0.42 13.05
C ALA A 7 -9.56 1.90 13.42
N PRO A 8 -9.46 2.27 14.71
CA PRO A 8 -9.17 3.63 15.13
C PRO A 8 -7.85 4.14 14.55
N GLY A 9 -7.73 5.44 14.31
CA GLY A 9 -6.52 6.06 13.75
C GLY A 9 -5.26 5.81 14.57
N GLN A 10 -5.36 5.63 15.90
CA GLN A 10 -4.22 5.23 16.73
C GLN A 10 -3.70 3.81 16.48
N HIS A 11 -4.48 2.93 15.85
CA HIS A 11 -4.11 1.54 15.57
C HIS A 11 -3.58 1.32 14.14
N VAL A 12 -3.56 2.36 13.31
CA VAL A 12 -2.92 2.30 11.98
C VAL A 12 -1.45 2.72 12.06
N GLU A 13 -0.68 2.43 11.01
CA GLU A 13 0.74 2.82 10.93
C GLU A 13 0.91 4.33 11.14
N ALA A 14 1.89 4.74 11.96
CA ALA A 14 2.14 6.15 12.26
C ALA A 14 2.33 7.01 11.00
N THR A 15 3.01 6.48 9.97
CA THR A 15 3.17 7.12 8.66
C THR A 15 1.81 7.36 7.99
N ALA A 16 0.94 6.36 7.98
CA ALA A 16 -0.40 6.46 7.42
C ALA A 16 -1.24 7.49 8.18
N ARG A 17 -1.18 7.46 9.52
CA ARG A 17 -1.86 8.42 10.39
C ARG A 17 -1.45 9.85 10.10
N GLY A 18 -0.14 10.11 9.98
CA GLY A 18 0.41 11.44 9.67
C GLY A 18 0.01 11.93 8.28
N LEU A 19 0.22 11.11 7.25
CA LEU A 19 -0.07 11.51 5.86
C LEU A 19 -1.56 11.73 5.62
N LEU A 20 -2.43 10.88 6.17
CA LEU A 20 -3.89 11.00 6.03
C LEU A 20 -4.52 11.96 7.06
N ARG A 21 -3.70 12.63 7.88
CA ARG A 21 -4.11 13.58 8.93
C ARG A 21 -5.19 12.99 9.84
N LEU A 22 -5.03 11.72 10.21
CA LEU A 22 -5.99 10.97 11.02
C LEU A 22 -5.82 11.31 12.50
N ALA A 23 -6.90 11.72 13.14
CA ALA A 23 -6.97 11.82 14.59
C ALA A 23 -7.00 10.42 15.22
N THR A 24 -6.69 10.35 16.52
CA THR A 24 -6.67 9.10 17.29
C THR A 24 -7.97 8.30 17.19
N GLY A 25 -9.12 8.98 17.25
CA GLY A 25 -10.45 8.37 17.18
C GLY A 25 -11.04 8.23 15.78
N ASP A 26 -10.35 8.70 14.73
CA ASP A 26 -10.87 8.58 13.37
C ASP A 26 -10.99 7.11 12.98
N VAL A 27 -12.17 6.72 12.48
CA VAL A 27 -12.39 5.35 12.00
C VAL A 27 -11.74 5.22 10.61
N CYS A 28 -10.89 4.21 10.47
CA CYS A 28 -10.14 3.92 9.26
C CYS A 28 -10.56 2.56 8.70
N LEU A 29 -10.58 2.44 7.38
CA LEU A 29 -10.61 1.15 6.69
C LEU A 29 -9.18 0.69 6.46
N VAL A 30 -8.86 -0.53 6.90
CA VAL A 30 -7.57 -1.18 6.67
C VAL A 30 -7.80 -2.45 5.87
N ARG A 31 -7.26 -2.50 4.65
CA ARG A 31 -7.32 -3.66 3.77
C ARG A 31 -5.93 -4.28 3.65
N ARG A 32 -5.82 -5.56 4.00
CA ARG A 32 -4.61 -6.37 3.85
C ARG A 32 -4.85 -7.45 2.83
N THR A 33 -3.99 -7.53 1.82
CA THR A 33 -4.11 -8.51 0.74
C THR A 33 -2.75 -8.98 0.26
N ARG A 34 -2.65 -10.25 -0.11
CA ARG A 34 -1.54 -10.80 -0.87
C ARG A 34 -1.86 -10.83 -2.37
N LEU A 35 -0.89 -10.40 -3.19
CA LEU A 35 -0.88 -10.74 -4.61
C LEU A 35 -0.18 -12.09 -4.75
N VAL A 36 -0.80 -13.02 -5.47
CA VAL A 36 -0.30 -14.38 -5.65
C VAL A 36 -0.11 -14.66 -7.14
N SER A 37 0.99 -15.29 -7.51
CA SER A 37 1.27 -15.73 -8.87
C SER A 37 0.33 -16.88 -9.27
N ARG A 38 0.34 -17.27 -10.55
CA ARG A 38 -0.41 -18.46 -11.01
C ARG A 38 0.08 -19.76 -10.36
N THR A 39 1.33 -19.79 -9.90
CA THR A 39 1.95 -20.96 -9.23
C THR A 39 1.71 -20.97 -7.72
N GLY A 40 0.96 -20.01 -7.18
CA GLY A 40 0.64 -19.94 -5.75
C GLY A 40 1.68 -19.19 -4.91
N GLU A 41 2.74 -18.64 -5.53
CA GLU A 41 3.76 -17.87 -4.82
C GLU A 41 3.25 -16.47 -4.46
N VAL A 42 3.49 -16.03 -3.22
CA VAL A 42 3.17 -14.66 -2.82
C VAL A 42 4.17 -13.71 -3.49
N VAL A 43 3.64 -12.81 -4.31
CA VAL A 43 4.40 -11.78 -5.05
C VAL A 43 4.55 -10.53 -4.19
N SER A 44 3.46 -10.11 -3.53
CA SER A 44 3.49 -8.95 -2.64
C SER A 44 2.49 -9.08 -1.50
N VAL A 45 2.78 -8.42 -0.38
CA VAL A 45 1.87 -8.16 0.72
C VAL A 45 1.53 -6.67 0.69
N ASN A 46 0.23 -6.35 0.65
CA ASN A 46 -0.26 -5.00 0.46
C ASN A 46 -1.12 -4.62 1.66
N ILE A 47 -0.88 -3.43 2.19
CA ILE A 47 -1.63 -2.82 3.28
C ILE A 47 -2.13 -1.48 2.75
N VAL A 48 -3.44 -1.30 2.73
CA VAL A 48 -4.10 -0.07 2.29
C VAL A 48 -4.86 0.51 3.46
N THR A 49 -4.73 1.80 3.68
CA THR A 49 -5.42 2.55 4.74
C THR A 49 -6.14 3.74 4.13
N ALA A 50 -7.40 3.92 4.49
CA ALA A 50 -8.22 5.08 4.13
C ALA A 50 -9.06 5.53 5.33
N ARG A 51 -9.38 6.82 5.42
CA ARG A 51 -10.40 7.31 6.37
C ARG A 51 -11.76 6.76 5.95
N ALA A 52 -12.50 6.16 6.87
CA ALA A 52 -13.86 5.70 6.60
C ALA A 52 -14.82 6.89 6.43
N GLY A 53 -15.81 6.77 5.56
CA GLY A 53 -16.87 7.76 5.41
C GLY A 53 -16.47 9.09 4.76
N GLN A 54 -15.23 9.23 4.28
CA GLN A 54 -14.79 10.44 3.57
C GLN A 54 -15.41 10.55 2.16
N ASP A 55 -15.60 9.41 1.48
CA ASP A 55 -16.23 9.27 0.16
C ASP A 55 -16.76 7.83 0.03
N ALA A 56 -18.05 7.67 -0.32
CA ALA A 56 -18.69 6.37 -0.44
C ALA A 56 -18.05 5.46 -1.52
N ARG A 57 -17.41 6.05 -2.54
CA ARG A 57 -16.69 5.32 -3.59
C ARG A 57 -15.41 4.69 -3.04
N ILE A 58 -14.69 5.41 -2.17
CA ILE A 58 -13.49 4.89 -1.49
C ILE A 58 -13.89 3.73 -0.59
N ASP A 59 -14.93 3.91 0.22
CA ASP A 59 -15.40 2.87 1.14
C ASP A 59 -15.84 1.61 0.39
N THR A 60 -16.60 1.76 -0.69
CA THR A 60 -17.01 0.65 -1.57
C THR A 60 -15.80 -0.06 -2.18
N ALA A 61 -14.84 0.67 -2.74
CA ALA A 61 -13.65 0.09 -3.36
C ALA A 61 -12.73 -0.61 -2.34
N MET A 62 -12.60 -0.05 -1.14
CA MET A 62 -11.88 -0.68 -0.03
C MET A 62 -12.53 -2.00 0.39
N ARG A 63 -13.86 -2.08 0.34
CA ARG A 63 -14.65 -3.26 0.70
C ARG A 63 -14.73 -4.32 -0.42
N ASP A 64 -14.42 -3.96 -1.67
CA ASP A 64 -14.43 -4.90 -2.79
C ASP A 64 -13.27 -5.91 -2.70
N ARG A 65 -13.60 -7.14 -2.31
CA ARG A 65 -12.65 -8.27 -2.20
C ARG A 65 -12.41 -9.01 -3.52
N THR A 66 -13.13 -8.67 -4.58
CA THR A 66 -13.15 -9.44 -5.84
C THR A 66 -12.01 -9.05 -6.79
N ARG A 67 -11.39 -7.88 -6.57
CA ARG A 67 -10.33 -7.35 -7.43
C ARG A 67 -9.21 -6.66 -6.64
N PRO A 68 -8.00 -6.52 -7.21
CA PRO A 68 -6.94 -5.72 -6.61
C PRO A 68 -7.37 -4.26 -6.41
N ILE A 69 -6.90 -3.64 -5.33
CA ILE A 69 -7.39 -2.33 -4.89
C ILE A 69 -7.23 -1.23 -5.94
N GLY A 70 -6.13 -1.23 -6.70
CA GLY A 70 -5.91 -0.24 -7.76
C GLY A 70 -6.98 -0.29 -8.86
N PHE A 71 -7.46 -1.49 -9.21
CA PHE A 71 -8.56 -1.64 -10.17
C PHE A 71 -9.91 -1.26 -9.57
N ALA A 72 -10.12 -1.51 -8.27
CA ALA A 72 -11.32 -1.04 -7.57
C ALA A 72 -11.40 0.49 -7.56
N PHE A 73 -10.30 1.17 -7.26
CA PHE A 73 -10.24 2.63 -7.30
C PHE A 73 -10.44 3.20 -8.70
N ALA A 74 -9.78 2.63 -9.71
CA ALA A 74 -9.93 3.06 -11.10
C ALA A 74 -11.37 2.88 -11.61
N ALA A 75 -12.01 1.73 -11.32
CA ALA A 75 -13.39 1.47 -11.69
C ALA A 75 -14.39 2.42 -11.01
N ALA A 76 -14.05 2.93 -9.83
CA ALA A 76 -14.84 3.93 -9.11
C ALA A 76 -14.59 5.38 -9.59
N GLY A 77 -13.73 5.58 -10.59
CA GLY A 77 -13.39 6.90 -11.11
C GLY A 77 -12.61 7.78 -10.12
N LEU A 78 -11.85 7.18 -9.21
CA LEU A 78 -11.04 7.91 -8.24
C LEU A 78 -9.71 8.39 -8.86
N PRO A 79 -9.22 9.59 -8.50
CA PRO A 79 -7.96 10.12 -9.03
C PRO A 79 -6.78 9.30 -8.53
N MET A 80 -5.99 8.75 -9.46
CA MET A 80 -4.91 7.80 -9.16
C MET A 80 -3.51 8.44 -9.10
N ASN A 81 -3.41 9.75 -8.85
CA ASN A 81 -2.10 10.42 -8.74
C ASN A 81 -1.34 9.88 -7.51
N ARG A 82 -0.16 9.31 -7.75
CA ARG A 82 0.66 8.65 -6.72
C ARG A 82 1.77 9.57 -6.27
N GLN A 83 1.88 9.77 -4.96
CA GLN A 83 3.03 10.40 -4.35
C GLN A 83 3.78 9.38 -3.49
N ILE A 84 4.98 8.98 -3.93
CA ILE A 84 5.83 8.06 -3.18
C ILE A 84 6.33 8.76 -1.93
N SER A 85 6.02 8.19 -0.76
CA SER A 85 6.43 8.72 0.53
C SER A 85 7.64 7.97 1.10
N ARG A 86 7.81 6.69 0.76
CA ARG A 86 8.95 5.89 1.22
C ARG A 86 9.26 4.72 0.30
N VAL A 87 10.54 4.42 0.18
CA VAL A 87 11.07 3.15 -0.36
C VAL A 87 12.17 2.66 0.58
N GLY A 88 12.42 1.35 0.59
CA GLY A 88 13.53 0.79 1.36
C GLY A 88 13.43 -0.71 1.57
N LEU A 89 14.13 -1.19 2.58
CA LEU A 89 14.09 -2.57 3.03
C LEU A 89 13.35 -2.69 4.37
N THR A 90 12.66 -3.81 4.55
CA THR A 90 11.97 -4.20 5.80
C THR A 90 11.96 -5.72 5.88
N SER A 91 11.58 -6.31 7.03
CA SER A 91 11.42 -7.77 7.14
C SER A 91 10.24 -8.29 6.31
N TRP A 92 10.44 -9.44 5.66
CA TRP A 92 9.38 -10.14 4.96
C TRP A 92 8.37 -10.73 5.96
N PRO A 93 7.04 -10.53 5.81
CA PRO A 93 6.08 -10.96 6.83
C PRO A 93 6.01 -12.47 7.09
N GLN A 94 6.49 -13.29 6.14
CA GLN A 94 6.46 -14.75 6.24
C GLN A 94 7.79 -15.31 6.76
N ASP A 95 8.85 -14.50 6.74
CA ASP A 95 10.19 -14.84 7.22
C ASP A 95 10.88 -13.54 7.71
N PRO A 96 10.80 -13.24 9.02
CA PRO A 96 11.29 -11.98 9.58
C PRO A 96 12.79 -11.73 9.38
N ASP A 97 13.58 -12.80 9.23
CA ASP A 97 15.03 -12.74 9.01
C ASP A 97 15.37 -12.44 7.55
N MET A 98 14.40 -12.57 6.64
CA MET A 98 14.57 -12.28 5.23
C MET A 98 14.22 -10.81 4.90
N PRO A 99 15.19 -9.97 4.52
CA PRO A 99 14.89 -8.60 4.12
C PRO A 99 14.18 -8.58 2.77
N CYS A 100 13.19 -7.69 2.64
CA CYS A 100 12.41 -7.48 1.44
C CYS A 100 12.33 -6.00 1.07
N ALA A 101 12.23 -5.72 -0.23
CA ALA A 101 11.95 -4.37 -0.70
C ALA A 101 10.52 -3.97 -0.35
N PHE A 102 10.31 -2.70 0.00
CA PHE A 102 8.98 -2.13 0.14
C PHE A 102 8.88 -0.75 -0.50
N LYS A 103 7.66 -0.37 -0.84
CA LYS A 103 7.28 0.95 -1.30
C LYS A 103 6.02 1.38 -0.57
N ALA A 104 5.99 2.64 -0.14
CA ALA A 104 4.83 3.27 0.45
C ALA A 104 4.53 4.59 -0.26
N TYR A 105 3.25 4.87 -0.46
CA TYR A 105 2.79 6.02 -1.22
C TYR A 105 1.36 6.39 -0.86
N THR A 106 0.96 7.61 -1.21
CA THR A 106 -0.43 8.04 -1.12
C THR A 106 -1.06 8.16 -2.50
N LEU A 107 -2.40 8.09 -2.51
CA LEU A 107 -3.20 8.56 -3.65
C LEU A 107 -3.82 9.91 -3.28
N ASN A 108 -3.63 10.90 -4.14
CA ASN A 108 -3.96 12.30 -3.86
C ASN A 108 -5.01 12.86 -4.81
N ALA A 109 -5.80 13.80 -4.30
CA ALA A 109 -6.41 14.88 -5.08
C ALA A 109 -5.94 16.19 -4.45
N ASP A 110 -5.30 17.07 -5.23
CA ASP A 110 -4.98 18.46 -4.85
C ASP A 110 -4.42 18.61 -3.41
N ASP A 111 -3.26 18.00 -3.15
CA ASP A 111 -2.54 17.99 -1.87
C ASP A 111 -3.26 17.37 -0.67
N ARG A 112 -4.40 16.71 -0.88
CA ARG A 112 -5.12 15.93 0.13
C ARG A 112 -5.08 14.44 -0.20
N PRO A 113 -4.17 13.67 0.43
CA PRO A 113 -4.16 12.22 0.26
C PRO A 113 -5.43 11.60 0.85
N TRP A 114 -6.08 10.74 0.08
CA TRP A 114 -7.30 10.04 0.50
C TRP A 114 -7.05 8.55 0.82
N THR A 115 -5.87 8.04 0.44
CA THR A 115 -5.41 6.68 0.74
C THR A 115 -3.90 6.64 0.95
N TYR A 116 -3.46 5.76 1.84
CA TYR A 116 -2.07 5.34 2.01
C TYR A 116 -1.94 3.87 1.63
N ILE A 117 -0.92 3.52 0.86
CA ILE A 117 -0.64 2.16 0.39
C ILE A 117 0.79 1.82 0.74
N ARG A 118 0.98 0.64 1.34
CA ARG A 118 2.28 0.03 1.58
C ARG A 118 2.32 -1.34 0.92
N GLU A 119 3.30 -1.54 0.05
CA GLU A 119 3.54 -2.77 -0.70
C GLU A 119 4.89 -3.34 -0.27
N LEU A 120 4.92 -4.59 0.18
CA LEU A 120 6.13 -5.36 0.44
C LEU A 120 6.25 -6.40 -0.67
N PHE A 121 7.42 -6.49 -1.30
CA PHE A 121 7.65 -7.39 -2.44
C PHE A 121 8.40 -8.63 -1.98
N SER A 122 7.98 -9.80 -2.44
CA SER A 122 8.63 -11.06 -2.06
C SER A 122 10.10 -11.05 -2.44
N PRO A 123 11.02 -11.26 -1.49
CA PRO A 123 12.46 -11.23 -1.76
C PRO A 123 12.92 -12.41 -2.63
N ARG A 124 12.09 -13.45 -2.81
CA ARG A 124 12.31 -14.55 -3.76
C ARG A 124 12.06 -14.15 -5.21
N ILE A 125 11.24 -13.12 -5.43
CA ILE A 125 10.83 -12.64 -6.76
C ILE A 125 11.52 -11.31 -7.08
N VAL A 126 11.60 -10.41 -6.10
CA VAL A 126 12.29 -9.12 -6.18
C VAL A 126 13.41 -9.13 -5.12
N PRO A 127 14.60 -9.64 -5.47
CA PRO A 127 15.73 -9.66 -4.54
C PRO A 127 16.08 -8.26 -4.04
N PRO A 128 16.34 -8.06 -2.74
CA PRO A 128 16.58 -6.74 -2.15
C PRO A 128 17.87 -6.07 -2.66
N GLY A 129 18.80 -6.84 -3.22
CA GLY A 129 20.02 -6.34 -3.87
C GLY A 129 19.88 -6.05 -5.36
N MET A 130 18.68 -6.20 -5.94
CA MET A 130 18.45 -5.99 -7.37
C MET A 130 18.67 -4.51 -7.74
N ARG A 131 19.69 -4.26 -8.54
CA ARG A 131 19.93 -2.98 -9.21
C ARG A 131 19.39 -3.07 -10.64
N THR A 132 18.60 -2.11 -11.07
CA THR A 132 18.18 -2.01 -12.47
C THR A 132 19.23 -1.23 -13.27
N GLU A 133 19.47 -1.59 -14.52
CA GLU A 133 20.46 -0.92 -15.40
C GLU A 133 20.14 0.58 -15.56
N ALA A 134 18.87 0.97 -15.48
CA ALA A 134 18.45 2.37 -15.50
C ALA A 134 18.95 3.20 -14.30
N ALA A 135 19.20 2.58 -13.14
CA ALA A 135 19.80 3.26 -11.99
C ALA A 135 21.32 3.46 -12.17
N ALA A 136 21.98 2.64 -12.98
CA ALA A 136 23.41 2.78 -13.29
C ALA A 136 23.68 3.83 -14.38
N ALA A 137 22.70 4.12 -15.24
CA ALA A 137 22.81 5.14 -16.28
C ALA A 137 22.56 6.58 -15.76
N GLY A 138 21.99 6.74 -14.57
CA GLY A 138 21.65 8.05 -13.98
C GLY A 138 22.76 8.76 -13.21
N GLU A 139 23.96 8.17 -13.10
CA GLU A 139 25.13 8.79 -12.44
C GLU A 139 26.12 9.44 -13.43
N ARG A 140 25.75 9.58 -14.70
CA ARG A 140 26.55 10.32 -15.70
C ARG A 140 25.68 11.18 -16.61
N ALA A 141 25.23 12.32 -16.09
CA ALA A 141 24.85 13.48 -16.88
C ALA A 141 25.13 14.76 -16.08
#